data_AF-A0A7X6NTA3-F1
#
_entry.id   AF-A0A7X6NTA3-F1
#
_cell.length_a   1.000
_cell.length_b   1.000
_cell.length_c   1.000
_cell.angle_alpha   90.00
_cell.angle_beta   90.00
_cell.angle_gamma   90.00
#
_symmetry.space_group_name_H-M   'P 1'
#
loop_
_entity.id
_entity.type
_entity.pdbx_description
1 polymer ?
#
loop_
_entity_poly.entity_id
_entity_poly.type
_entity_poly.pdbx_seq_one_letter_code
_entity_poly.pdbx_strand_id
1 'polypeptide(L)'
;MSNAKLAATLFAPRSGCKPLARLQRVFIDTSELFPFTIMDVLLTMSEDFLFTWVWTDEALEEWEEVIVREGLRTPESARSVTDAVRTHFGRYRIDARLYQDKASDELSPDPGDSLHAAACIHGDVDV
;
A
#
# COMPACT_ATOMS: atom_id res chain seq x y z
N MET A 1 -19.97 2.48 -55.95
CA MET A 1 -19.42 1.60 -54.91
C MET A 1 -19.01 2.49 -53.74
N SER A 2 -19.76 2.43 -52.64
CA SER A 2 -19.79 3.45 -51.58
C SER A 2 -18.83 3.11 -50.43
N ASN A 3 -18.18 4.14 -49.88
CA ASN A 3 -17.18 4.13 -48.79
C ASN A 3 -17.65 3.52 -47.45
N ALA A 4 -18.86 2.97 -47.37
CA ALA A 4 -19.43 2.37 -46.17
C ALA A 4 -18.78 1.03 -45.76
N LYS A 5 -18.10 0.32 -46.68
CA LYS A 5 -17.48 -0.98 -46.37
C LYS A 5 -16.09 -0.88 -45.74
N LEU A 6 -15.39 0.26 -45.85
CA LEU A 6 -14.06 0.45 -45.26
C LEU A 6 -14.10 0.89 -43.79
N ALA A 7 -15.17 1.55 -43.33
CA ALA A 7 -15.28 2.02 -41.95
C ALA A 7 -15.63 0.88 -40.95
N ALA A 8 -16.32 -0.17 -41.41
CA ALA A 8 -16.78 -1.26 -40.55
C ALA A 8 -15.67 -2.26 -40.14
N THR A 9 -14.48 -2.17 -40.75
CA THR A 9 -13.34 -3.07 -40.41
C THR A 9 -12.39 -2.45 -39.37
N LEU A 10 -12.51 -1.15 -39.06
CA LEU A 10 -11.64 -0.48 -38.08
C LEU A 10 -12.17 -0.48 -36.64
N PHE A 11 -13.42 -0.88 -36.40
CA PHE A 11 -14.04 -0.92 -35.06
C PHE A 11 -14.70 -2.26 -34.74
N ALA A 12 -14.10 -3.36 -35.17
CA ALA A 12 -14.36 -4.64 -34.50
C ALA A 12 -13.67 -4.59 -33.12
N PRO A 13 -14.38 -4.86 -32.01
CA PRO A 13 -13.72 -4.98 -30.71
C PRO A 13 -12.68 -6.10 -30.80
N ARG A 14 -11.40 -5.74 -30.69
CA ARG A 14 -10.33 -6.74 -30.55
C ARG A 14 -10.58 -7.44 -29.22
N SER A 15 -11.02 -8.69 -29.27
CA SER A 15 -11.01 -9.60 -28.13
C SER A 15 -9.59 -9.65 -27.58
N GLY A 16 -9.38 -8.99 -26.44
CA GLY A 16 -8.06 -8.83 -25.84
C GLY A 16 -7.83 -7.45 -25.22
N CYS A 17 -8.82 -6.90 -24.52
CA CYS A 17 -8.48 -5.89 -23.51
C CYS A 17 -7.76 -6.66 -22.40
N LYS A 18 -6.43 -6.61 -22.38
CA LYS A 18 -5.70 -6.95 -21.15
C LYS A 18 -6.37 -6.16 -20.04
N PRO A 19 -6.66 -6.75 -18.86
CA PRO A 19 -7.04 -5.94 -17.71
C PRO A 19 -6.04 -4.80 -17.64
N LEU A 20 -6.50 -3.55 -17.53
CA LEU A 20 -5.61 -2.44 -17.19
C LEU A 20 -4.77 -2.94 -16.03
N ALA A 21 -3.44 -3.00 -16.21
CA ALA A 21 -2.56 -3.53 -15.19
C ALA A 21 -2.84 -2.73 -13.91
N ARG A 22 -3.36 -3.40 -12.88
CA ARG A 22 -3.51 -2.79 -11.56
C ARG A 22 -2.12 -2.34 -11.13
N LEU A 23 -2.00 -1.12 -10.60
CA LEU A 23 -0.75 -0.69 -9.98
C LEU A 23 -0.33 -1.70 -8.91
N GLN A 24 0.98 -1.92 -8.80
CA GLN A 24 1.50 -2.83 -7.78
C GLN A 24 1.06 -2.33 -6.39
N ARG A 25 0.52 -3.24 -5.59
CA ARG A 25 0.12 -3.01 -4.20
C ARG A 25 1.31 -3.36 -3.33
N VAL A 26 1.93 -2.35 -2.74
CA VAL A 26 3.18 -2.50 -1.99
C VAL A 26 2.89 -2.23 -0.52
N PHE A 27 3.20 -3.21 0.32
CA PHE A 27 3.26 -3.03 1.75
C PHE A 27 4.68 -2.56 2.09
N ILE A 28 4.78 -1.45 2.80
CA ILE A 28 6.07 -0.86 3.19
C ILE A 28 6.18 -1.08 4.69
N ASP A 29 7.25 -1.74 5.10
CA ASP A 29 7.51 -1.97 6.51
C ASP A 29 7.87 -0.67 7.24
N THR A 30 7.58 -0.62 8.54
CA THR A 30 7.85 0.58 9.37
C THR A 30 9.32 0.93 9.36
N SER A 31 10.22 -0.05 9.32
CA SER A 31 11.67 0.15 9.24
C SER A 31 12.11 0.81 7.93
N GLU A 32 11.36 0.60 6.84
CA GLU A 32 11.65 1.16 5.51
C GLU A 32 11.17 2.60 5.34
N LEU A 33 10.25 3.06 6.20
CA LEU A 33 9.81 4.46 6.23
C LEU A 33 10.85 5.41 6.85
N PHE A 34 12.02 4.88 7.25
CA PHE A 34 13.13 5.64 7.82
C PHE A 34 14.32 5.77 6.87
N PRO A 35 14.98 6.96 6.85
CA PRO A 35 14.64 8.21 7.54
C PRO A 35 13.42 8.92 6.93
N PHE A 36 12.90 9.99 7.57
CA PHE A 36 11.71 10.76 7.13
C PHE A 36 11.75 11.19 5.65
N THR A 37 12.93 11.42 5.08
CA THR A 37 13.10 11.71 3.65
C THR A 37 12.62 10.56 2.76
N ILE A 38 12.77 9.31 3.19
CA ILE A 38 12.28 8.13 2.46
C ILE A 38 10.75 8.09 2.50
N MET A 39 10.13 8.40 3.65
CA MET A 39 8.67 8.55 3.75
C MET A 39 8.15 9.60 2.76
N ASP A 40 8.70 10.83 2.76
CA ASP A 40 8.24 11.89 1.85
C ASP A 40 8.31 11.43 0.38
N VAL A 41 9.40 10.73 0.00
CA VAL A 41 9.56 10.18 -1.34
C VAL A 41 8.52 9.09 -1.63
N LEU A 42 8.33 8.11 -0.75
CA LEU A 42 7.41 7.00 -0.96
C LEU A 42 5.95 7.47 -1.01
N LEU A 43 5.56 8.43 -0.18
CA LEU A 43 4.24 9.05 -0.22
C LEU A 43 4.04 9.80 -1.54
N THR A 44 5.02 10.61 -1.95
CA THR A 44 4.97 11.33 -3.25
C THR A 44 4.85 10.36 -4.42
N MET A 45 5.60 9.26 -4.43
CA MET A 45 5.54 8.23 -5.47
C MET A 45 4.20 7.49 -5.49
N SER A 46 3.60 7.26 -4.33
CA SER A 46 2.25 6.68 -4.18
C SER A 46 1.17 7.64 -4.71
N GLU A 47 1.30 8.95 -4.45
CA GLU A 47 0.43 10.00 -4.99
C GLU A 47 0.54 10.12 -6.52
N ASP A 48 1.76 9.99 -7.06
CA ASP A 48 2.03 9.98 -8.51
C ASP A 48 1.66 8.65 -9.20
N PHE A 49 0.96 7.75 -8.50
CA PHE A 49 0.45 6.49 -9.01
C PHE A 49 1.54 5.53 -9.53
N LEU A 50 2.75 5.57 -8.96
CA LEU A 50 3.80 4.60 -9.30
C LEU A 50 3.55 3.22 -8.66
N PHE A 51 2.92 3.22 -7.49
CA PHE A 51 2.39 2.04 -6.82
C PHE A 51 1.21 2.43 -5.93
N THR A 52 0.47 1.44 -5.45
CA THR A 52 -0.56 1.62 -4.42
C THR A 52 0.04 1.21 -3.09
N TRP A 53 0.30 2.18 -2.20
CA TRP A 53 0.69 1.85 -0.83
C TRP A 53 -0.47 1.22 -0.08
N VAL A 54 -0.27 0.01 0.44
CA VAL A 54 -1.21 -0.69 1.32
C VAL A 54 -0.61 -0.78 2.72
N TRP A 55 -1.46 -0.64 3.75
CA TRP A 55 -1.01 -0.46 5.12
C TRP A 55 -2.01 -1.06 6.13
N THR A 56 -1.54 -1.32 7.35
CA THR A 56 -2.34 -1.80 8.49
C THR A 56 -2.38 -0.77 9.61
N ASP A 57 -3.36 -0.87 10.52
CA ASP A 57 -3.42 0.04 11.67
C ASP A 57 -2.17 -0.13 12.56
N GLU A 58 -1.76 -1.38 12.75
CA GLU A 58 -0.58 -1.75 13.55
C GLU A 58 0.71 -1.17 12.97
N ALA A 59 0.87 -1.18 11.63
CA ALA A 59 2.04 -0.57 10.99
C ALA A 59 2.08 0.95 11.21
N LEU A 60 0.93 1.64 11.20
CA LEU A 60 0.90 3.08 11.49
C LEU A 60 1.15 3.38 12.97
N GLU A 61 0.63 2.55 13.87
CA GLU A 61 0.85 2.68 15.33
C GLU A 61 2.32 2.48 15.68
N GLU A 62 2.93 1.40 15.20
CA GLU A 62 4.35 1.14 15.37
C GLU A 62 5.19 2.28 14.76
N TRP A 63 4.82 2.76 13.58
CA TRP A 63 5.52 3.86 12.95
C TRP A 63 5.45 5.17 13.77
N GLU A 64 4.29 5.51 14.36
CA GLU A 64 4.15 6.64 15.30
C GLU A 64 5.13 6.52 16.46
N GLU A 65 5.24 5.32 17.05
CA GLU A 65 6.16 5.04 18.15
C GLU A 65 7.63 5.17 17.73
N VAL A 66 8.02 4.62 16.57
CA VAL A 66 9.41 4.69 16.09
C VAL A 66 9.80 6.14 15.80
N ILE A 67 8.95 6.94 15.13
CA ILE A 67 9.27 8.34 14.83
C ILE A 67 9.55 9.14 16.11
N VAL A 68 8.75 8.91 17.15
CA VAL A 68 8.91 9.57 18.45
C VAL A 68 10.17 9.08 19.16
N ARG A 69 10.40 7.75 19.19
CA ARG A 69 11.56 7.14 19.84
C ARG A 69 12.88 7.62 19.25
N GLU A 70 12.95 7.77 17.93
CA GLU A 70 14.14 8.25 17.23
C GLU A 70 14.33 9.78 17.34
N GLY A 71 13.45 10.49 18.07
CA GLY A 71 13.56 11.92 18.33
C GLY A 71 13.32 12.81 17.10
N LEU A 72 12.72 12.26 16.04
CA LEU A 72 12.50 12.97 14.79
C LEU A 72 11.26 13.88 14.84
N ARG A 73 10.24 13.51 15.61
CA ARG A 73 9.01 14.30 15.82
C ARG A 73 8.53 14.21 17.26
N THR A 74 7.69 15.16 17.66
CA THR A 74 6.88 15.02 18.88
C THR A 74 5.73 14.02 18.65
N PRO A 75 5.15 13.44 19.71
CA PRO A 75 3.97 12.57 19.57
C PRO A 75 2.83 13.21 18.79
N GLU A 76 2.55 14.49 19.01
CA GLU A 76 1.48 15.20 18.31
C GLU A 76 1.79 15.34 16.81
N SER A 77 3.05 15.61 16.46
CA SER A 77 3.44 15.71 15.06
C SER A 77 3.50 14.34 14.39
N ALA A 78 3.87 13.28 15.08
CA ALA A 78 3.85 11.91 14.54
C ALA A 78 2.40 11.47 14.26
N ARG A 79 1.49 11.71 15.22
CA ARG A 79 0.06 11.47 15.05
C ARG A 79 -0.55 12.24 13.89
N SER A 80 -0.18 13.51 13.72
CA SER A 80 -0.66 14.30 12.59
C SER A 80 -0.28 13.70 11.24
N VAL A 81 0.85 12.99 11.15
CA VAL A 81 1.28 12.30 9.92
C VAL A 81 0.44 11.05 9.71
N THR A 82 0.27 10.21 10.73
CA THR A 82 -0.55 8.99 10.63
C THR A 82 -2.02 9.29 10.37
N ASP A 83 -2.58 10.37 10.94
CA ASP A 83 -3.93 10.87 10.64
C ASP A 83 -4.09 11.31 9.18
N ALA A 84 -3.05 11.95 8.60
CA ALA A 84 -3.04 12.30 7.19
C ALA A 84 -3.04 11.04 6.32
N VAL A 85 -2.27 10.01 6.69
CA VAL A 85 -2.28 8.71 5.98
C VAL A 85 -3.67 8.08 6.01
N ARG A 86 -4.29 8.01 7.18
CA ARG A 86 -5.65 7.47 7.37
C ARG A 86 -6.67 8.21 6.50
N THR A 87 -6.52 9.53 6.37
CA THR A 87 -7.42 10.39 5.60
C THR A 87 -7.22 10.22 4.08
N HIS A 88 -5.98 10.29 3.59
CA HIS A 88 -5.67 10.33 2.16
C HIS A 88 -5.53 8.95 1.52
N PHE A 89 -5.07 7.96 2.28
CA PHE A 89 -4.82 6.59 1.83
C PHE A 89 -5.76 5.56 2.47
N GLY A 90 -6.83 6.01 3.15
CA GLY A 90 -7.83 5.16 3.83
C GLY A 90 -8.38 4.02 3.00
N ARG A 91 -8.55 4.23 1.69
CA ARG A 91 -9.06 3.21 0.75
C ARG A 91 -8.14 2.01 0.53
N TYR A 92 -6.87 2.10 0.94
CA TYR A 92 -5.85 1.08 0.74
C TYR A 92 -5.43 0.37 2.03
N ARG A 93 -6.14 0.67 3.14
CA ARG A 93 -6.00 -0.07 4.38
C ARG A 93 -6.33 -1.54 4.17
N ILE A 94 -5.50 -2.43 4.70
CA ILE A 94 -5.75 -3.87 4.77
C ILE A 94 -6.68 -4.13 5.96
N ASP A 95 -7.78 -4.86 5.72
CA ASP A 95 -8.70 -5.25 6.79
C ASP A 95 -8.02 -6.27 7.71
N ALA A 96 -8.00 -5.97 9.00
CA ALA A 96 -7.43 -6.78 10.06
C ALA A 96 -7.92 -8.24 10.05
N ARG A 97 -9.18 -8.47 9.64
CA ARG A 97 -9.79 -9.81 9.52
C ARG A 97 -9.12 -10.70 8.48
N LEU A 98 -8.30 -10.14 7.60
CA LEU A 98 -7.59 -10.90 6.58
C LEU A 98 -6.30 -11.54 7.12
N TYR A 99 -5.70 -11.00 8.18
CA TYR A 99 -4.36 -11.41 8.63
C TYR A 99 -4.20 -11.66 10.12
N GLN A 100 -4.97 -11.01 11.01
CA GLN A 100 -4.72 -11.09 12.46
C GLN A 100 -4.75 -12.52 13.01
N ASP A 101 -5.64 -13.38 12.51
CA ASP A 101 -5.75 -14.79 12.93
C ASP A 101 -4.70 -15.71 12.30
N LYS A 102 -3.85 -15.16 11.42
CA LYS A 102 -2.82 -15.89 10.66
C LYS A 102 -1.41 -15.56 11.12
N ALA A 103 -1.26 -14.54 11.97
CA ALA A 103 0.00 -14.27 12.65
C ALA A 103 0.41 -15.48 13.51
N SER A 104 1.67 -15.87 13.41
CA SER A 104 2.22 -17.02 14.11
C SER A 104 3.73 -16.91 14.26
N ASP A 105 4.29 -17.64 15.23
CA ASP A 105 5.74 -17.72 15.45
C ASP A 105 6.48 -18.35 14.26
N GLU A 106 5.78 -19.07 13.36
CA GLU A 106 6.35 -19.61 12.12
C GLU A 106 6.66 -18.51 11.10
N LEU A 107 5.90 -17.41 11.12
CA LEU A 107 6.16 -16.24 10.27
C LEU A 107 7.31 -15.39 10.81
N SER A 108 7.29 -15.11 12.11
CA SER A 108 8.38 -14.45 12.83
C SER A 108 8.21 -14.66 14.33
N PRO A 109 9.30 -14.81 15.11
CA PRO A 109 9.23 -14.80 16.57
C PRO A 109 8.94 -13.40 17.15
N ASP A 110 9.10 -12.34 16.36
CA ASP A 110 8.68 -10.99 16.77
C ASP A 110 7.19 -10.81 16.44
N PRO A 111 6.34 -10.41 17.42
CA PRO A 111 4.90 -10.27 17.20
C PRO A 111 4.52 -9.21 16.15
N GLY A 112 5.29 -8.11 16.04
CA GLY A 112 5.04 -7.06 15.05
C GLY A 112 5.37 -7.54 13.65
N ASP A 113 6.56 -8.12 13.47
CA ASP A 113 6.98 -8.71 12.20
C ASP A 113 6.03 -9.84 11.75
N SER A 114 5.53 -10.64 12.70
CA SER A 114 4.59 -11.72 12.42
C SER A 114 3.26 -11.17 11.86
N LEU A 115 2.77 -10.06 12.41
CA LEU A 115 1.58 -9.36 11.90
C LEU A 115 1.83 -8.75 10.51
N HIS A 116 2.99 -8.12 10.28
CA HIS A 116 3.37 -7.56 8.98
C HIS A 116 3.48 -8.65 7.91
N ALA A 117 4.14 -9.77 8.24
CA ALA A 117 4.24 -10.92 7.35
C ALA A 117 2.87 -11.49 7.01
N ALA A 118 1.99 -11.66 7.99
CA ALA A 118 0.62 -12.13 7.76
C ALA A 118 -0.16 -11.15 6.86
N ALA A 119 -0.03 -9.84 7.09
CA ALA A 119 -0.65 -8.80 6.26
C ALA A 119 -0.14 -8.84 4.82
N CYS A 120 1.16 -9.00 4.61
CA CYS A 120 1.76 -9.16 3.28
C CYS A 120 1.21 -10.39 2.54
N ILE A 121 1.17 -11.54 3.20
CA ILE A 121 0.76 -12.81 2.56
C ILE A 121 -0.74 -12.83 2.26
N HIS A 122 -1.57 -12.25 3.14
CA HIS A 122 -3.02 -12.41 3.10
C HIS A 122 -3.80 -11.15 2.72
N GLY A 123 -3.14 -9.99 2.65
CA GLY A 123 -3.75 -8.67 2.43
C GLY A 123 -3.84 -8.20 0.97
N ASP A 124 -3.73 -9.12 0.00
CA ASP A 124 -3.67 -8.78 -1.44
C ASP A 124 -2.48 -7.83 -1.74
N VAL A 125 -1.30 -8.16 -1.22
CA VAL A 125 -0.05 -7.44 -1.49
C VAL A 125 0.68 -8.14 -2.64
N ASP A 126 1.27 -7.37 -3.55
CA ASP A 126 2.08 -7.91 -4.64
C ASP A 126 3.53 -8.08 -4.16
N VAL A 127 4.05 -9.31 -4.19
CA VAL A 127 5.41 -9.73 -3.77
C VAL A 127 6.20 -10.37 -4.91
#